data_AF-A0A8J3NYF2-F1
#
_entry.id   AF-A0A8J3NYF2-F1
#
_cell.length_a   1.000
_cell.length_b   1.000
_cell.length_c   1.000
_cell.angle_alpha   90.00
_cell.angle_beta   90.00
_cell.angle_gamma   90.00
#
_symmetry.space_group_name_H-M   'P 1'
#
loop_
_entity.id
_entity.type
_entity.pdbx_description
1 polymer ?
#
loop_
_entity_poly.entity_id
_entity_poly.type
_entity_poly.pdbx_seq_one_letter_code
_entity_poly.pdbx_strand_id
1 'polypeptide(L)'
;MDVALINEGTYPYVLGGVSTWCDQLVRGLTDVTWHLVTMVGTASMTPALTVPDNVASLSAVPVWGRPKAPRRRSIRAAARMCAGMLGDSPEHLVMFRDGLRELALPQRADLRQSCARCRTGLATCPRHGLVDRHPLYGLPLAELLVNAWQVAKSAGARALPPLTLRDADEAAVLIEHAVRPLAVVVPPVDLCHANANGLSSLVAMAAKWRFGVPFLMTEHGVYLRERYLSSGDQPAGVKVALLRFHRALARLAYTEADLIAPVSGFNQRWEERHGADPAKITVIPNGVDPDRFPPLTAEPDTPTISWVGRIDPLKDLPTLIRALAVVREQVPDARLHLAGPVPQGNADHARMCHDLVAQLGLSDAVTFAGPVSSSRQAFEAGHIAALSSISEGMPYTIVEAMMCERATVSTDVGGVAEMVGDAGVVVPPRDPVALGNACIELLKDQARRHDLARRGRARALDRFTLRRCLDSYQQRYQQLSGGTA
;
A
#
# COMPACT_ATOMS: atom_id res chain seq x y z
N MET A 1 4.70 -2.42 25.52
CA MET A 1 3.73 -3.02 24.58
C MET A 1 4.51 -3.55 23.40
N ASP A 2 4.24 -4.78 23.00
CA ASP A 2 4.94 -5.47 21.92
C ASP A 2 4.03 -5.53 20.68
N VAL A 3 4.52 -5.03 19.54
CA VAL A 3 3.74 -4.95 18.29
C VAL A 3 4.48 -5.61 17.15
N ALA A 4 3.80 -6.55 16.47
CA ALA A 4 4.29 -7.08 15.19
C ALA A 4 3.83 -6.16 14.04
N LEU A 5 4.76 -5.38 13.47
CA LEU A 5 4.50 -4.60 12.26
C LEU A 5 4.79 -5.46 11.03
N ILE A 6 3.74 -5.79 10.29
CA ILE A 6 3.78 -6.70 9.15
C ILE A 6 3.75 -5.89 7.85
N ASN A 7 4.83 -5.99 7.09
CA ASN A 7 5.09 -5.14 5.93
C ASN A 7 5.05 -5.92 4.61
N GLU A 8 4.24 -5.46 3.65
CA GLU A 8 4.28 -5.97 2.28
C GLU A 8 5.34 -5.24 1.45
N GLY A 9 6.55 -5.82 1.36
CA GLY A 9 7.57 -5.42 0.36
C GLY A 9 8.32 -4.10 0.61
N THR A 10 7.99 -3.36 1.67
CA THR A 10 8.51 -2.00 1.89
C THR A 10 9.52 -1.93 3.03
N TYR A 11 9.11 -1.59 4.25
CA TYR A 11 10.02 -1.27 5.35
C TYR A 11 10.70 -2.51 5.95
N PRO A 12 12.02 -2.51 6.24
CA PRO A 12 13.01 -1.45 5.98
C PRO A 12 13.80 -1.60 4.66
N TYR A 13 13.32 -2.39 3.69
CA TYR A 13 14.06 -2.81 2.49
C TYR A 13 13.91 -1.89 1.28
N VAL A 14 12.74 -1.29 1.05
CA VAL A 14 12.43 -0.47 -0.13
C VAL A 14 11.91 0.90 0.30
N LEU A 15 12.52 1.96 -0.22
CA LEU A 15 12.14 3.35 0.05
C LEU A 15 10.87 3.75 -0.71
N GLY A 16 10.00 4.52 -0.04
CA GLY A 16 8.71 4.99 -0.57
C GLY A 16 7.84 5.59 0.53
N GLY A 17 6.62 6.01 0.16
CA GLY A 17 5.69 6.64 1.11
C GLY A 17 5.30 5.72 2.26
N VAL A 18 4.97 4.46 1.98
CA VAL A 18 4.60 3.48 3.02
C VAL A 18 5.79 3.15 3.94
N SER A 19 7.01 3.00 3.40
CA SER A 19 8.17 2.77 4.27
C SER A 19 8.58 3.99 5.07
N THR A 20 8.35 5.21 4.56
CA THR A 20 8.50 6.45 5.32
C THR A 20 7.53 6.48 6.49
N TRP A 21 6.27 6.13 6.25
CA TRP A 21 5.26 6.01 7.30
C TRP A 21 5.65 4.95 8.36
N CYS A 22 6.09 3.76 7.93
CA CYS A 22 6.54 2.72 8.87
C CYS A 22 7.71 3.21 9.72
N ASP A 23 8.71 3.85 9.12
CA ASP A 23 9.89 4.37 9.83
C ASP A 23 9.51 5.47 10.83
N GLN A 24 8.64 6.40 10.42
CA GLN A 24 8.08 7.43 11.30
C GLN A 24 7.34 6.83 12.49
N LEU A 25 6.52 5.80 12.26
CA LEU A 25 5.75 5.12 13.30
C LEU A 25 6.67 4.40 14.29
N VAL A 26 7.63 3.61 13.78
CA VAL A 26 8.56 2.81 14.59
C VAL A 26 9.47 3.70 15.44
N ARG A 27 10.00 4.79 14.87
CA ARG A 27 10.83 5.76 15.60
C ARG A 27 10.02 6.66 16.54
N GLY A 28 8.81 7.01 16.13
CA GLY A 28 7.96 7.96 16.84
C GLY A 28 7.31 7.39 18.09
N LEU A 29 7.00 6.08 18.10
CA LEU A 29 6.45 5.38 19.25
C LEU A 29 7.55 4.63 20.00
N THR A 30 8.35 5.37 20.78
CA THR A 30 9.52 4.85 21.50
C THR A 30 9.18 3.85 22.60
N ASP A 31 7.97 3.92 23.16
CA ASP A 31 7.50 3.03 24.24
C ASP A 31 6.93 1.70 23.71
N VAL A 32 6.91 1.53 22.38
CA VAL A 32 6.51 0.30 21.70
C VAL A 32 7.75 -0.50 21.32
N THR A 33 7.77 -1.77 21.71
CA THR A 33 8.73 -2.76 21.22
C THR A 33 8.23 -3.33 19.90
N TRP A 34 9.05 -3.25 18.85
CA TRP A 34 8.65 -3.64 17.51
C TRP A 34 9.24 -4.97 17.06
N HIS A 35 8.39 -5.81 16.49
CA HIS A 35 8.77 -7.01 15.75
C HIS A 35 8.42 -6.82 14.28
N LEU A 36 9.42 -6.53 13.45
CA LEU A 36 9.21 -6.30 12.02
C LEU A 36 9.12 -7.64 11.29
N VAL A 37 8.02 -7.86 10.58
CA VAL A 37 7.81 -9.04 9.74
C VAL A 37 7.57 -8.56 8.32
N THR A 38 8.60 -8.61 7.48
CA THR A 38 8.55 -8.00 6.16
C THR A 38 8.63 -9.04 5.07
N MET A 39 7.62 -9.08 4.22
CA MET A 39 7.67 -9.88 3.00
C MET A 39 8.66 -9.27 2.01
N VAL A 40 9.54 -10.10 1.47
CA VAL A 40 10.59 -9.70 0.54
C VAL A 40 10.53 -10.55 -0.73
N GLY A 41 10.98 -9.99 -1.85
CA GLY A 41 11.05 -10.72 -3.11
C GLY A 41 12.03 -11.89 -3.03
N THR A 42 13.18 -11.69 -2.38
CA THR A 42 14.20 -12.72 -2.18
C THR A 42 14.76 -12.64 -0.75
N ALA A 43 15.27 -13.77 -0.26
CA ALA A 43 15.92 -13.82 1.06
C ALA A 43 17.25 -13.05 1.14
N SER A 44 17.80 -12.61 0.00
CA SER A 44 19.09 -11.92 -0.11
C SER A 44 18.99 -10.39 -0.01
N MET A 45 17.77 -9.84 0.09
CA MET A 45 17.59 -8.39 0.20
C MET A 45 18.19 -7.86 1.51
N THR A 46 18.84 -6.70 1.44
CA THR A 46 19.38 -5.99 2.61
C THR A 46 18.51 -4.78 2.95
N PRO A 47 18.34 -4.44 4.24
CA PRO A 47 17.65 -3.22 4.63
C PRO A 47 18.27 -1.98 3.99
N ALA A 48 17.44 -1.10 3.44
CA ALA A 48 17.83 0.22 2.96
C ALA A 48 17.81 1.27 4.09
N LEU A 49 17.11 1.00 5.19
CA LEU A 49 17.01 1.85 6.36
C LEU A 49 17.60 1.15 7.59
N THR A 50 18.33 1.89 8.41
CA THR A 50 18.77 1.42 9.72
C THR A 50 17.60 1.43 10.68
N VAL A 51 17.27 0.28 11.25
CA VAL A 51 16.18 0.16 12.23
C VAL A 51 16.63 0.70 13.61
N PRO A 52 15.74 1.36 14.37
CA PRO A 52 16.06 1.88 15.71
C PRO A 52 16.12 0.79 16.79
N ASP A 53 16.66 1.13 17.96
CA ASP A 53 16.92 0.19 19.07
C ASP A 53 15.65 -0.42 19.70
N ASN A 54 14.49 0.22 19.53
CA ASN A 54 13.20 -0.32 19.96
C ASN A 54 12.65 -1.41 19.02
N VAL A 55 13.41 -1.85 18.02
CA VAL A 55 13.11 -3.02 17.18
C VAL A 55 13.78 -4.26 17.77
N ALA A 56 13.00 -5.11 18.43
CA ALA A 56 13.49 -6.34 19.05
C ALA A 56 13.80 -7.46 18.04
N SER A 57 13.14 -7.46 16.87
CA SER A 57 13.45 -8.44 15.83
C SER A 57 13.05 -7.96 14.43
N LEU A 58 13.83 -8.35 13.42
CA LEU A 58 13.51 -8.17 12.00
C LEU A 58 13.51 -9.54 11.30
N SER A 59 12.36 -9.93 10.76
CA SER A 59 12.17 -11.19 10.02
C SER A 59 11.82 -10.91 8.56
N ALA A 60 12.68 -11.37 7.65
CA ALA A 60 12.41 -11.36 6.22
C ALA A 60 11.64 -12.61 5.79
N VAL A 61 10.49 -12.42 5.16
CA VAL A 61 9.62 -13.51 4.67
C VAL A 61 9.70 -13.57 3.14
N PRO A 62 10.54 -14.43 2.56
CA PRO A 62 10.62 -14.55 1.11
C PRO A 62 9.33 -15.16 0.55
N VAL A 63 8.67 -14.46 -0.38
CA VAL A 63 7.48 -14.99 -1.07
C VAL A 63 7.83 -15.88 -2.27
N TRP A 64 9.07 -15.80 -2.76
CA TRP A 64 9.60 -16.69 -3.80
C TRP A 64 10.62 -17.68 -3.23
N GLY A 65 10.77 -18.84 -3.88
CA GLY A 65 11.67 -19.92 -3.45
C GLY A 65 10.98 -21.28 -3.33
N ARG A 66 11.69 -22.27 -2.75
CA ARG A 66 11.21 -23.65 -2.55
C ARG A 66 10.96 -23.92 -1.06
N PRO A 67 9.72 -23.75 -0.55
CA PRO A 67 9.40 -24.01 0.85
C PRO A 67 9.38 -25.52 1.16
N LYS A 68 9.36 -25.90 2.44
CA LYS A 68 9.13 -27.30 2.82
C LYS A 68 7.63 -27.61 2.73
N ALA A 69 7.31 -28.83 2.31
CA ALA A 69 5.93 -29.32 2.35
C ALA A 69 5.42 -29.45 3.80
N PRO A 70 4.10 -29.28 4.03
CA PRO A 70 3.51 -29.58 5.32
C PRO A 70 3.54 -31.09 5.54
N ARG A 71 3.57 -31.53 6.80
CA ARG A 71 3.63 -32.98 7.12
C ARG A 71 2.34 -33.69 6.72
N ARG A 72 1.19 -33.04 6.90
CA ARG A 72 -0.09 -33.46 6.38
C ARG A 72 -0.64 -32.38 5.46
N ARG A 73 -1.09 -32.80 4.29
CA ARG A 73 -1.63 -31.96 3.22
C ARG A 73 -3.16 -31.99 3.33
N SER A 74 -3.81 -30.84 3.58
CA SER A 74 -5.28 -30.77 3.58
C SER A 74 -5.80 -30.38 2.20
N ILE A 75 -6.02 -31.39 1.35
CA ILE A 75 -6.66 -31.21 0.04
C ILE A 75 -8.05 -30.59 0.21
N ARG A 76 -8.79 -30.99 1.26
CA ARG A 76 -10.13 -30.45 1.56
C ARG A 76 -10.10 -28.96 1.86
N ALA A 77 -9.14 -28.49 2.66
CA ALA A 77 -9.01 -27.07 2.98
C ALA A 77 -8.65 -26.24 1.75
N ALA A 78 -7.71 -26.72 0.93
CA ALA A 78 -7.34 -26.07 -0.33
C ALA A 78 -8.51 -26.03 -1.32
N ALA A 79 -9.29 -27.11 -1.44
CA ALA A 79 -10.50 -27.14 -2.26
C ALA A 79 -11.54 -26.13 -1.78
N ARG A 80 -11.75 -26.03 -0.46
CA ARG A 80 -12.67 -25.06 0.16
C ARG A 80 -12.22 -23.62 -0.10
N MET A 81 -10.91 -23.34 -0.01
CA MET A 81 -10.33 -22.04 -0.37
C MET A 81 -10.59 -21.72 -1.84
N CYS A 82 -10.30 -22.64 -2.77
CA CYS A 82 -10.55 -22.45 -4.19
C CYS A 82 -12.04 -22.21 -4.51
N ALA A 83 -12.95 -22.93 -3.86
CA ALA A 83 -14.39 -22.72 -4.05
C ALA A 83 -14.84 -21.36 -3.47
N GLY A 84 -14.40 -21.03 -2.25
CA GLY A 84 -14.77 -19.81 -1.55
C GLY A 84 -14.34 -18.53 -2.27
N MET A 85 -13.18 -18.52 -2.94
CA MET A 85 -12.73 -17.33 -3.67
C MET A 85 -13.55 -16.98 -4.91
N LEU A 86 -14.35 -17.90 -5.44
CA LEU A 86 -15.06 -17.71 -6.71
C LEU A 86 -16.39 -16.96 -6.59
N GLY A 87 -16.95 -16.84 -5.38
CA GLY A 87 -18.22 -16.16 -5.14
C GLY A 87 -18.10 -14.93 -4.24
N ASP A 88 -19.13 -14.09 -4.28
CA ASP A 88 -19.20 -12.85 -3.51
C ASP A 88 -20.18 -12.93 -2.31
N SER A 89 -20.86 -14.07 -2.11
CA SER A 89 -21.83 -14.22 -1.03
C SER A 89 -21.16 -14.41 0.35
N PRO A 90 -21.87 -14.17 1.47
CA PRO A 90 -21.36 -14.45 2.81
C PRO A 90 -20.91 -15.92 2.98
N GLU A 91 -21.60 -16.87 2.38
CA GLU A 91 -21.25 -18.30 2.46
C GLU A 91 -19.92 -18.59 1.77
N HIS A 92 -19.64 -17.95 0.63
CA HIS A 92 -18.36 -18.06 -0.06
C HIS A 92 -17.22 -17.49 0.79
N LEU A 93 -17.45 -16.35 1.47
CA LEU A 93 -16.48 -15.76 2.37
C LEU A 93 -16.18 -16.67 3.58
N VAL A 94 -17.22 -17.29 4.16
CA VAL A 94 -17.06 -18.29 5.23
C VAL A 94 -16.28 -19.51 4.74
N MET A 95 -16.59 -20.03 3.54
CA MET A 95 -15.84 -21.13 2.94
C MET A 95 -14.36 -20.77 2.75
N PHE A 96 -14.09 -19.59 2.20
CA PHE A 96 -12.73 -19.09 1.97
C PHE A 96 -11.96 -18.97 3.29
N ARG A 97 -12.59 -18.36 4.30
CA ARG A 97 -12.08 -18.24 5.67
C ARG A 97 -11.74 -19.59 6.28
N ASP A 98 -12.69 -20.53 6.27
CA ASP A 98 -12.49 -21.85 6.89
C ASP A 98 -11.41 -22.65 6.17
N GLY A 99 -11.27 -22.48 4.85
CA GLY A 99 -10.16 -23.04 4.07
C GLY A 99 -8.81 -22.51 4.54
N LEU A 100 -8.64 -21.18 4.53
CA LEU A 100 -7.40 -20.54 4.98
C LEU A 100 -7.10 -20.82 6.46
N ARG A 101 -8.11 -20.78 7.33
CA ARG A 101 -7.94 -21.02 8.77
C ARG A 101 -7.49 -22.45 9.06
N GLU A 102 -8.06 -23.44 8.37
CA GLU A 102 -7.61 -24.84 8.49
C GLU A 102 -6.17 -25.03 8.00
N LEU A 103 -5.78 -24.34 6.91
CA LEU A 103 -4.40 -24.31 6.41
C LEU A 103 -3.43 -23.60 7.37
N ALA A 104 -3.92 -22.60 8.12
CA ALA A 104 -3.12 -21.80 9.04
C ALA A 104 -2.92 -22.43 10.42
N LEU A 105 -3.71 -23.45 10.80
CA LEU A 105 -3.67 -24.04 12.14
C LEU A 105 -2.96 -25.40 12.15
N PRO A 106 -2.16 -25.72 13.20
CA PRO A 106 -1.64 -27.06 13.39
C PRO A 106 -2.80 -28.06 13.55
N GLN A 107 -2.79 -29.17 12.80
CA GLN A 107 -3.88 -30.15 12.90
C GLN A 107 -3.69 -31.02 14.15
N ARG A 108 -4.75 -31.29 14.91
CA ARG A 108 -4.66 -32.17 16.11
C ARG A 108 -4.07 -33.55 15.80
N ALA A 109 -4.30 -34.06 14.59
CA ALA A 109 -3.73 -35.32 14.10
C ALA A 109 -2.21 -35.26 13.82
N ASP A 110 -1.60 -34.07 13.80
CA ASP A 110 -0.15 -33.89 13.69
C ASP A 110 0.56 -34.05 15.04
N LEU A 111 -0.20 -34.16 16.14
CA LEU A 111 0.33 -34.25 17.49
C LEU A 111 0.48 -35.71 17.91
N ARG A 112 1.73 -36.15 18.13
CA ARG A 112 1.97 -37.36 18.92
C ARG A 112 1.68 -37.05 20.39
N GLN A 113 0.99 -37.96 21.08
CA GLN A 113 0.70 -37.87 22.52
C GLN A 113 1.97 -37.65 23.38
N SER A 114 3.16 -37.99 22.88
CA SER A 114 4.45 -37.90 23.59
C SER A 114 5.31 -36.65 23.34
N CYS A 115 4.88 -35.69 22.52
CA CYS A 115 5.68 -34.48 22.29
C CYS A 115 5.61 -33.50 23.47
N ALA A 116 6.63 -33.49 24.33
CA ALA A 116 6.68 -32.59 25.50
C ALA A 116 6.62 -31.09 25.13
N ARG A 117 7.29 -30.66 24.04
CA ARG A 117 7.28 -29.27 23.55
C ARG A 117 5.95 -28.81 22.94
N CYS A 118 5.14 -29.76 22.47
CA CYS A 118 3.88 -29.47 21.81
C CYS A 118 2.77 -29.12 22.80
N ARG A 119 2.97 -29.35 24.10
CA ARG A 119 1.96 -29.00 25.11
C ARG A 119 1.78 -27.49 25.27
N THR A 120 2.79 -26.69 24.91
CA THR A 120 2.78 -25.22 25.07
C THR A 120 3.13 -24.46 23.78
N GLY A 121 3.78 -25.08 22.79
CA GLY A 121 4.27 -24.40 21.57
C GLY A 121 3.94 -25.16 20.29
N LEU A 122 2.65 -25.39 20.02
CA LEU A 122 2.19 -26.19 18.87
C LEU A 122 2.66 -25.60 17.53
N ALA A 123 2.43 -24.31 17.32
CA ALA A 123 2.76 -23.64 16.05
C ALA A 123 4.28 -23.51 15.84
N THR A 124 5.05 -23.31 16.92
CA THR A 124 6.51 -23.10 16.89
C THR A 124 7.32 -24.40 16.98
N CYS A 125 6.67 -25.55 17.18
CA CYS A 125 7.36 -26.83 17.32
C CYS A 125 8.12 -27.21 16.03
N PRO A 126 9.45 -27.44 16.05
CA PRO A 126 10.19 -27.83 14.84
C PRO A 126 9.75 -29.19 14.26
N ARG A 127 9.15 -30.04 15.10
CA ARG A 127 8.54 -31.29 14.65
C ARG A 127 7.12 -31.05 14.11
N HIS A 128 6.19 -30.55 14.92
CA HIS A 128 4.76 -30.63 14.58
C HIS A 128 4.13 -29.27 14.21
N GLY A 129 4.92 -28.19 14.30
CA GLY A 129 4.49 -26.84 14.01
C GLY A 129 4.58 -26.49 12.53
N LEU A 130 4.28 -25.22 12.27
CA LEU A 130 4.11 -24.67 10.93
C LEU A 130 5.36 -23.97 10.41
N VAL A 131 6.38 -23.83 11.27
CA VAL A 131 7.66 -23.21 10.93
C VAL A 131 8.28 -23.89 9.70
N ASP A 132 8.67 -23.07 8.72
CA ASP A 132 9.21 -23.44 7.41
C ASP A 132 8.31 -24.28 6.49
N ARG A 133 7.03 -24.50 6.84
CA ARG A 133 6.13 -25.38 6.09
C ARG A 133 5.04 -24.58 5.40
N HIS A 134 5.03 -24.62 4.07
CA HIS A 134 4.02 -23.91 3.31
C HIS A 134 2.74 -24.75 3.14
N PRO A 135 1.55 -24.28 3.56
CA PRO A 135 0.34 -25.10 3.61
C PRO A 135 -0.15 -25.63 2.26
N LEU A 136 0.15 -24.94 1.16
CA LEU A 136 -0.28 -25.37 -0.18
C LEU A 136 0.81 -26.11 -0.97
N TYR A 137 2.05 -26.14 -0.49
CA TYR A 137 3.16 -26.70 -1.27
C TYR A 137 3.03 -28.22 -1.46
N GLY A 138 3.02 -28.64 -2.73
CA GLY A 138 2.83 -30.03 -3.14
C GLY A 138 1.37 -30.51 -3.19
N LEU A 139 0.39 -29.61 -3.09
CA LEU A 139 -1.01 -29.91 -3.41
C LEU A 139 -1.29 -29.78 -4.91
N PRO A 140 -2.24 -30.54 -5.48
CA PRO A 140 -2.66 -30.40 -6.88
C PRO A 140 -3.56 -29.16 -7.06
N LEU A 141 -3.04 -27.98 -6.72
CA LEU A 141 -3.84 -26.75 -6.63
C LEU A 141 -4.47 -26.35 -7.96
N ALA A 142 -3.80 -26.60 -9.08
CA ALA A 142 -4.35 -26.37 -10.42
C ALA A 142 -5.62 -27.21 -10.66
N GLU A 143 -5.60 -28.51 -10.34
CA GLU A 143 -6.77 -29.38 -10.47
C GLU A 143 -7.91 -28.95 -9.55
N LEU A 144 -7.59 -28.58 -8.30
CA LEU A 144 -8.57 -28.08 -7.34
C LEU A 144 -9.23 -26.78 -7.84
N LEU A 145 -8.45 -25.89 -8.44
CA LEU A 145 -8.93 -24.65 -9.03
C LEU A 145 -9.83 -24.93 -10.24
N VAL A 146 -9.44 -25.82 -11.15
CA VAL A 146 -10.28 -26.23 -12.30
C VAL A 146 -11.60 -26.82 -11.82
N ASN A 147 -11.58 -27.72 -10.84
CA ASN A 147 -12.79 -28.34 -10.30
C ASN A 147 -13.73 -27.30 -9.69
N ALA A 148 -13.22 -26.39 -8.86
CA ALA A 148 -14.00 -25.30 -8.29
C ALA A 148 -14.58 -24.38 -9.38
N TRP A 149 -13.80 -24.11 -10.43
CA TRP A 149 -14.20 -23.28 -11.57
C TRP A 149 -15.37 -23.87 -12.34
N GLN A 150 -15.33 -25.19 -12.61
CA GLN A 150 -16.41 -25.88 -13.31
C GLN A 150 -17.70 -25.89 -12.48
N VAL A 151 -17.60 -26.18 -11.18
CA VAL A 151 -18.75 -26.13 -10.27
C VAL A 151 -19.37 -24.73 -10.25
N ALA A 152 -18.56 -23.69 -10.15
CA ALA A 152 -19.05 -22.31 -10.15
C ALA A 152 -19.76 -21.94 -11.48
N LYS A 153 -19.22 -22.37 -12.62
CA LYS A 153 -19.87 -22.18 -13.93
C LYS A 153 -21.22 -22.91 -14.01
N SER A 154 -21.28 -24.16 -13.56
CA SER A 154 -22.53 -24.93 -13.51
C SER A 154 -23.57 -24.33 -12.58
N ALA A 155 -23.14 -23.68 -11.50
CA ALA A 155 -24.00 -22.96 -10.56
C ALA A 155 -24.45 -21.56 -11.06
N GLY A 156 -24.13 -21.19 -12.31
CA GLY A 156 -24.63 -19.96 -12.93
C GLY A 156 -23.72 -18.74 -12.76
N ALA A 157 -22.43 -18.90 -12.43
CA ALA A 157 -21.46 -17.80 -12.46
C ALA A 157 -21.20 -17.34 -13.91
N ARG A 158 -22.08 -16.48 -14.43
CA ARG A 158 -22.09 -16.02 -15.84
C ARG A 158 -20.84 -15.27 -16.28
N ALA A 159 -19.97 -14.85 -15.34
CA ALA A 159 -18.82 -13.98 -15.61
C ALA A 159 -17.45 -14.68 -15.55
N LEU A 160 -17.39 -16.01 -15.42
CA LEU A 160 -16.11 -16.72 -15.38
C LEU A 160 -15.62 -17.07 -16.81
N PRO A 161 -14.44 -16.58 -17.25
CA PRO A 161 -13.87 -16.97 -18.53
C PRO A 161 -13.51 -18.47 -18.54
N PRO A 162 -13.21 -19.05 -19.72
CA PRO A 162 -12.54 -20.34 -19.78
C PRO A 162 -11.26 -20.33 -18.94
N LEU A 163 -11.03 -21.40 -18.19
CA LEU A 163 -9.80 -21.63 -17.45
C LEU A 163 -9.17 -22.89 -18.02
N THR A 164 -8.14 -22.74 -18.86
CA THR A 164 -7.39 -23.88 -19.39
C THR A 164 -6.54 -24.50 -18.29
N LEU A 165 -6.04 -25.73 -18.49
CA LEU A 165 -5.13 -26.34 -17.53
C LEU A 165 -3.84 -25.52 -17.35
N ARG A 166 -3.35 -24.88 -18.42
CA ARG A 166 -2.19 -23.98 -18.37
C ARG A 166 -2.48 -22.73 -17.53
N ASP A 167 -3.63 -22.09 -17.75
CA ASP A 167 -4.05 -20.93 -16.95
C ASP A 167 -4.21 -21.30 -15.47
N ALA A 168 -4.78 -22.48 -15.20
CA ALA A 168 -4.96 -22.99 -13.85
C ALA A 168 -3.63 -23.26 -13.15
N ASP A 169 -2.64 -23.82 -13.86
CA ASP A 169 -1.29 -24.05 -13.34
C ASP A 169 -0.59 -22.73 -13.00
N GLU A 170 -0.63 -21.75 -13.91
CA GLU A 170 -0.05 -20.43 -13.68
C GLU A 170 -0.74 -19.69 -12.51
N ALA A 171 -2.07 -19.67 -12.48
CA ALA A 171 -2.82 -19.08 -11.38
C ALA A 171 -2.55 -19.80 -10.05
N ALA A 172 -2.44 -21.13 -10.06
CA ALA A 172 -2.14 -21.91 -8.87
C ALA A 172 -0.75 -21.58 -8.31
N VAL A 173 0.27 -21.44 -9.14
CA VAL A 173 1.62 -21.02 -8.68
C VAL A 173 1.57 -19.64 -8.02
N LEU A 174 0.88 -18.69 -8.63
CA LEU A 174 0.77 -17.32 -8.11
C LEU A 174 -0.04 -17.26 -6.80
N ILE A 175 -1.14 -18.01 -6.70
CA ILE A 175 -1.94 -18.12 -5.47
C ILE A 175 -1.15 -18.86 -4.38
N GLU A 176 -0.43 -19.93 -4.71
CA GLU A 176 0.45 -20.64 -3.77
C GLU A 176 1.48 -19.67 -3.18
N HIS A 177 2.14 -18.86 -4.02
CA HIS A 177 3.08 -17.85 -3.55
C HIS A 177 2.41 -16.79 -2.67
N ALA A 178 1.23 -16.31 -3.07
CA ALA A 178 0.48 -15.32 -2.32
C ALA A 178 0.08 -15.82 -0.91
N VAL A 179 -0.20 -17.12 -0.74
CA VAL A 179 -0.60 -17.70 0.54
C VAL A 179 0.60 -17.98 1.47
N ARG A 180 1.86 -17.86 1.00
CA ARG A 180 3.05 -18.14 1.82
C ARG A 180 3.14 -17.43 3.17
N PRO A 181 2.77 -16.14 3.27
CA PRO A 181 2.79 -15.44 4.54
C PRO A 181 1.88 -16.08 5.61
N LEU A 182 0.87 -16.87 5.21
CA LEU A 182 0.00 -17.59 6.15
C LEU A 182 0.78 -18.56 7.06
N ALA A 183 1.92 -19.09 6.61
CA ALA A 183 2.76 -20.00 7.40
C ALA A 183 3.61 -19.29 8.46
N VAL A 184 3.76 -17.96 8.37
CA VAL A 184 4.61 -17.17 9.27
C VAL A 184 4.08 -17.23 10.69
N VAL A 185 4.96 -17.53 11.65
CA VAL A 185 4.64 -17.49 13.07
C VAL A 185 5.31 -16.25 13.67
N VAL A 186 4.50 -15.29 14.08
CA VAL A 186 4.96 -14.08 14.78
C VAL A 186 5.42 -14.43 16.21
N PRO A 187 6.37 -13.68 16.80
CA PRO A 187 6.68 -13.79 18.22
C PRO A 187 5.46 -13.46 19.08
N PRO A 188 5.45 -13.81 20.38
CA PRO A 188 4.42 -13.35 21.31
C PRO A 188 4.39 -11.81 21.34
N VAL A 189 3.26 -11.24 20.95
CA VAL A 189 3.04 -9.78 20.85
C VAL A 189 1.62 -9.46 21.31
N ASP A 190 1.40 -8.20 21.71
CA ASP A 190 0.11 -7.69 22.15
C ASP A 190 -0.81 -7.33 20.97
N LEU A 191 -0.22 -7.03 19.80
CA LEU A 191 -0.94 -6.56 18.61
C LEU A 191 -0.19 -6.93 17.32
N CYS A 192 -0.93 -7.30 16.28
CA CYS A 192 -0.42 -7.33 14.91
C CYS A 192 -0.94 -6.11 14.13
N HIS A 193 -0.04 -5.36 13.50
CA HIS A 193 -0.37 -4.25 12.61
C HIS A 193 0.10 -4.58 11.18
N ALA A 194 -0.84 -4.82 10.26
CA ALA A 194 -0.53 -4.96 8.83
C ALA A 194 -0.59 -3.60 8.11
N ASN A 195 0.43 -3.27 7.31
CA ASN A 195 0.51 -1.99 6.60
C ASN A 195 -0.22 -1.94 5.24
N ALA A 196 -0.96 -3.00 4.92
CA ALA A 196 -1.75 -3.11 3.70
C ALA A 196 -2.84 -4.18 3.87
N ASN A 197 -3.89 -4.09 3.05
CA ASN A 197 -4.94 -5.09 2.97
C ASN A 197 -4.64 -6.13 1.90
N GLY A 198 -3.85 -7.14 2.24
CA GLY A 198 -3.32 -8.04 1.25
C GLY A 198 -2.60 -9.21 1.85
N LEU A 199 -1.37 -9.41 1.37
CA LEU A 199 -0.59 -10.56 1.77
C LEU A 199 -0.08 -10.40 3.22
N SER A 200 0.15 -9.16 3.68
CA SER A 200 0.49 -8.86 5.08
C SER A 200 -0.65 -9.24 6.04
N SER A 201 -1.90 -9.07 5.62
CA SER A 201 -3.07 -9.47 6.41
C SER A 201 -3.13 -10.98 6.68
N LEU A 202 -2.56 -11.84 5.82
CA LEU A 202 -2.49 -13.29 6.07
C LEU A 202 -1.69 -13.62 7.33
N VAL A 203 -0.59 -12.91 7.58
CA VAL A 203 0.23 -13.10 8.78
C VAL A 203 -0.57 -12.69 10.02
N ALA A 204 -1.23 -11.54 9.97
CA ALA A 204 -2.02 -11.03 11.10
C ALA A 204 -3.23 -11.91 11.40
N MET A 205 -3.97 -12.34 10.38
CA MET A 205 -5.08 -13.30 10.53
C MET A 205 -4.58 -14.64 11.09
N ALA A 206 -3.44 -15.15 10.62
CA ALA A 206 -2.87 -16.37 11.16
C ALA A 206 -2.48 -16.22 12.63
N ALA A 207 -1.89 -15.09 13.03
CA ALA A 207 -1.58 -14.78 14.42
C ALA A 207 -2.86 -14.73 15.28
N LYS A 208 -3.90 -14.05 14.80
CA LYS A 208 -5.21 -13.98 15.44
C LYS A 208 -5.84 -15.35 15.62
N TRP A 209 -5.88 -16.18 14.58
CA TRP A 209 -6.49 -17.51 14.67
C TRP A 209 -5.72 -18.48 15.56
N ARG A 210 -4.40 -18.35 15.64
CA ARG A 210 -3.53 -19.23 16.45
C ARG A 210 -3.48 -18.82 17.92
N PHE A 211 -3.44 -17.52 18.18
CA PHE A 211 -3.04 -16.97 19.47
C PHE A 211 -4.03 -15.94 20.04
N GLY A 212 -5.08 -15.57 19.31
CA GLY A 212 -6.05 -14.58 19.76
C GLY A 212 -5.51 -13.14 19.77
N VAL A 213 -4.38 -12.88 19.11
CA VAL A 213 -3.76 -11.55 19.04
C VAL A 213 -4.66 -10.61 18.23
N PRO A 214 -4.97 -9.40 18.74
CA PRO A 214 -5.69 -8.38 17.98
C PRO A 214 -5.01 -8.01 16.66
N PHE A 215 -5.81 -7.66 15.65
CA PHE A 215 -5.36 -7.33 14.31
C PHE A 215 -5.81 -5.92 13.91
N LEU A 216 -4.85 -5.02 13.77
CA LEU A 216 -5.02 -3.69 13.16
C LEU A 216 -4.48 -3.70 11.73
N MET A 217 -5.17 -3.02 10.82
CA MET A 217 -4.71 -2.85 9.44
C MET A 217 -4.72 -1.39 9.03
N THR A 218 -3.66 -0.91 8.39
CA THR A 218 -3.61 0.43 7.77
C THR A 218 -3.59 0.28 6.25
N GLU A 219 -4.45 1.03 5.55
CA GLU A 219 -4.46 1.08 4.08
C GLU A 219 -4.01 2.46 3.58
N HIS A 220 -2.82 2.50 2.96
CA HIS A 220 -2.27 3.70 2.32
C HIS A 220 -2.78 3.93 0.90
N GLY A 221 -3.33 2.90 0.28
CA GLY A 221 -3.95 2.91 -1.04
C GLY A 221 -5.01 1.81 -1.08
N VAL A 222 -5.99 1.93 -1.97
CA VAL A 222 -7.07 0.94 -2.06
C VAL A 222 -6.54 -0.33 -2.72
N TYR A 223 -6.23 -1.35 -1.92
CA TYR A 223 -5.52 -2.53 -2.40
C TYR A 223 -6.19 -3.21 -3.59
N LEU A 224 -7.52 -3.42 -3.53
CA LEU A 224 -8.27 -4.04 -4.61
C LEU A 224 -8.22 -3.23 -5.90
N ARG A 225 -8.32 -1.90 -5.80
CA ARG A 225 -8.24 -1.00 -6.95
C ARG A 225 -6.87 -1.09 -7.59
N GLU A 226 -5.81 -1.14 -6.79
CA GLU A 226 -4.45 -1.33 -7.30
C GLU A 226 -4.30 -2.66 -8.04
N ARG A 227 -4.83 -3.78 -7.51
CA ARG A 227 -4.82 -5.07 -8.23
C ARG A 227 -5.59 -5.04 -9.55
N TYR A 228 -6.72 -4.31 -9.61
CA TYR A 228 -7.47 -4.13 -10.86
C TYR A 228 -6.67 -3.32 -11.90
N LEU A 229 -5.97 -2.26 -11.47
CA LEU A 229 -5.17 -1.43 -12.36
C LEU A 229 -3.85 -2.08 -12.79
N SER A 230 -3.23 -2.88 -11.91
CA SER A 230 -1.95 -3.54 -12.16
C SER A 230 -2.07 -4.87 -12.92
N SER A 231 -3.29 -5.30 -13.23
CA SER A 231 -3.53 -6.56 -13.92
C SER A 231 -3.18 -6.43 -15.40
N GLY A 232 -1.89 -6.69 -15.72
CA GLY A 232 -1.31 -6.59 -17.07
C GLY A 232 -1.91 -7.58 -18.09
N ASP A 233 -1.16 -7.86 -19.16
CA ASP A 233 -1.59 -8.68 -20.31
C ASP A 233 -1.68 -10.20 -20.03
N GLN A 234 -2.02 -10.58 -18.80
CA GLN A 234 -2.23 -11.98 -18.44
C GLN A 234 -3.43 -12.57 -19.18
N PRO A 235 -3.42 -13.88 -19.48
CA PRO A 235 -4.59 -14.58 -19.98
C PRO A 235 -5.80 -14.36 -19.07
N ALA A 236 -6.99 -14.21 -19.66
CA ALA A 236 -8.20 -13.86 -18.92
C ALA A 236 -8.51 -14.82 -17.76
N GLY A 237 -8.26 -16.12 -17.94
CA GLY A 237 -8.42 -17.13 -16.88
C GLY A 237 -7.53 -16.86 -15.67
N VAL A 238 -6.23 -16.64 -15.90
CA VAL A 238 -5.24 -16.31 -14.85
C VAL A 238 -5.65 -15.02 -14.15
N LYS A 239 -5.91 -13.97 -14.92
CA LYS A 239 -6.30 -12.64 -14.42
C LYS A 239 -7.54 -12.72 -13.53
N VAL A 240 -8.61 -13.37 -13.98
CA VAL A 240 -9.84 -13.48 -13.18
C VAL A 240 -9.63 -14.32 -11.92
N ALA A 241 -8.85 -15.41 -12.00
CA ALA A 241 -8.54 -16.22 -10.82
C ALA A 241 -7.81 -15.41 -9.74
N LEU A 242 -6.78 -14.64 -10.11
CA LEU A 242 -6.03 -13.79 -9.17
C LEU A 242 -6.89 -12.66 -8.59
N LEU A 243 -7.68 -12.00 -9.43
CA LEU A 243 -8.58 -10.95 -8.96
C LEU A 243 -9.66 -11.48 -8.02
N ARG A 244 -10.19 -12.69 -8.26
CA ARG A 244 -11.11 -13.38 -7.36
C ARG A 244 -10.45 -13.73 -6.03
N PHE A 245 -9.23 -14.28 -6.06
CA PHE A 245 -8.44 -14.55 -4.87
C PHE A 245 -8.18 -13.27 -4.05
N HIS A 246 -7.66 -12.21 -4.66
CA HIS A 246 -7.36 -10.96 -3.95
C HIS A 246 -8.63 -10.29 -3.40
N ARG A 247 -9.75 -10.35 -4.13
CA ARG A 247 -11.05 -9.87 -3.65
C ARG A 247 -11.52 -10.64 -2.41
N ALA A 248 -11.48 -11.98 -2.45
CA ALA A 248 -11.84 -12.78 -1.30
C ALA A 248 -10.92 -12.53 -0.09
N LEU A 249 -9.61 -12.39 -0.34
CA LEU A 249 -8.62 -12.06 0.69
C LEU A 249 -8.88 -10.70 1.33
N ALA A 250 -9.08 -9.66 0.53
CA ALA A 250 -9.30 -8.31 1.05
C ALA A 250 -10.58 -8.22 1.89
N ARG A 251 -11.66 -8.86 1.42
CA ARG A 251 -12.94 -8.91 2.16
C ARG A 251 -12.80 -9.70 3.46
N LEU A 252 -12.04 -10.79 3.45
CA LEU A 252 -11.77 -11.56 4.64
C LEU A 252 -10.95 -10.75 5.64
N ALA A 253 -9.91 -10.03 5.19
CA ALA A 253 -9.09 -9.18 6.04
C ALA A 253 -9.92 -8.07 6.71
N TYR A 254 -10.85 -7.43 6.00
CA TYR A 254 -11.79 -6.48 6.62
C TYR A 254 -12.66 -7.13 7.71
N THR A 255 -13.11 -8.37 7.47
CA THR A 255 -13.95 -9.10 8.43
C THR A 255 -13.15 -9.46 9.68
N GLU A 256 -11.90 -9.91 9.50
CA GLU A 256 -11.02 -10.39 10.56
C GLU A 256 -10.29 -9.28 11.31
N ALA A 257 -10.12 -8.08 10.72
CA ALA A 257 -9.54 -6.95 11.42
C ALA A 257 -10.41 -6.53 12.62
N ASP A 258 -9.75 -6.17 13.72
CA ASP A 258 -10.36 -5.54 14.89
C ASP A 258 -10.44 -4.03 14.72
N LEU A 259 -9.51 -3.44 13.96
CA LEU A 259 -9.53 -2.04 13.55
C LEU A 259 -8.95 -1.89 12.13
N ILE A 260 -9.57 -1.02 11.33
CA ILE A 260 -9.13 -0.66 9.97
C ILE A 260 -8.83 0.84 9.98
N ALA A 261 -7.62 1.21 9.59
CA ALA A 261 -7.08 2.56 9.61
C ALA A 261 -6.74 3.05 8.19
N PRO A 262 -7.73 3.45 7.39
CA PRO A 262 -7.47 4.11 6.10
C PRO A 262 -6.78 5.45 6.29
N VAL A 263 -5.97 5.86 5.32
CA VAL A 263 -5.35 7.21 5.32
C VAL A 263 -6.28 8.34 4.86
N SER A 264 -7.44 8.02 4.29
CA SER A 264 -8.39 9.02 3.79
C SER A 264 -9.84 8.52 3.79
N GLY A 265 -10.81 9.43 3.69
CA GLY A 265 -12.22 9.07 3.51
C GLY A 265 -12.48 8.40 2.16
N PHE A 266 -11.63 8.64 1.15
CA PHE A 266 -11.67 7.91 -0.12
C PHE A 266 -11.45 6.41 0.08
N ASN A 267 -10.44 6.02 0.87
CA ASN A 267 -10.19 4.61 1.19
C ASN A 267 -11.38 4.01 1.95
N GLN A 268 -11.87 4.70 2.98
CA GLN A 268 -13.04 4.26 3.77
C GLN A 268 -14.23 3.90 2.88
N ARG A 269 -14.60 4.74 1.90
CA ARG A 269 -15.73 4.45 0.99
C ARG A 269 -15.53 3.17 0.16
N TRP A 270 -14.29 2.85 -0.18
CA TRP A 270 -13.97 1.59 -0.87
C TRP A 270 -14.04 0.39 0.08
N GLU A 271 -13.51 0.53 1.29
CA GLU A 271 -13.54 -0.49 2.33
C GLU A 271 -14.99 -0.88 2.67
N GLU A 272 -15.85 0.10 2.94
CA GLU A 272 -17.28 -0.10 3.23
C GLU A 272 -18.00 -0.79 2.05
N ARG A 273 -17.77 -0.34 0.82
CA ARG A 273 -18.33 -0.98 -0.40
C ARG A 273 -17.92 -2.44 -0.53
N HIS A 274 -16.76 -2.80 0.01
CA HIS A 274 -16.24 -4.16 0.00
C HIS A 274 -16.56 -4.96 1.26
N GLY A 275 -17.38 -4.42 2.16
CA GLY A 275 -17.93 -5.14 3.32
C GLY A 275 -17.13 -4.98 4.60
N ALA A 276 -16.25 -3.98 4.69
CA ALA A 276 -15.74 -3.54 5.98
C ALA A 276 -16.89 -2.99 6.85
N ASP A 277 -16.85 -3.31 8.14
CA ASP A 277 -17.79 -2.78 9.12
C ASP A 277 -17.40 -1.32 9.45
N PRO A 278 -18.26 -0.33 9.18
CA PRO A 278 -17.97 1.08 9.47
C PRO A 278 -17.59 1.33 10.93
N ALA A 279 -18.09 0.53 11.88
CA ALA A 279 -17.76 0.67 13.30
C ALA A 279 -16.30 0.32 13.63
N LYS A 280 -15.61 -0.40 12.73
CA LYS A 280 -14.19 -0.76 12.87
C LYS A 280 -13.25 0.20 12.14
N ILE A 281 -13.79 1.14 11.37
CA ILE A 281 -13.00 2.06 10.54
C ILE A 281 -12.67 3.33 11.33
N THR A 282 -11.41 3.75 11.30
CA THR A 282 -10.96 5.04 11.83
C THR A 282 -9.95 5.63 10.86
N VAL A 283 -10.30 6.74 10.20
CA VAL A 283 -9.37 7.40 9.26
C VAL A 283 -8.20 8.02 10.03
N ILE A 284 -6.97 7.58 9.73
CA ILE A 284 -5.73 8.12 10.30
C ILE A 284 -4.85 8.64 9.15
N PRO A 285 -4.86 9.96 8.89
CA PRO A 285 -4.06 10.56 7.83
C PRO A 285 -2.54 10.33 8.00
N ASN A 286 -1.82 10.31 6.89
CA ASN A 286 -0.35 10.37 6.90
C ASN A 286 0.13 11.67 7.58
N GLY A 287 1.21 11.57 8.36
CA GLY A 287 1.72 12.68 9.16
C GLY A 287 3.09 13.17 8.71
N VAL A 288 3.23 14.48 8.51
CA VAL A 288 4.50 15.15 8.18
C VAL A 288 5.02 15.90 9.39
N ASP A 289 6.32 15.79 9.64
CA ASP A 289 7.00 16.57 10.69
C ASP A 289 7.16 18.03 10.24
N PRO A 290 6.48 19.00 10.88
CA PRO A 290 6.55 20.41 10.48
C PRO A 290 7.96 21.00 10.56
N ASP A 291 8.81 20.51 11.47
CA ASP A 291 10.15 21.05 11.69
C ASP A 291 11.09 20.72 10.52
N ARG A 292 10.80 19.65 9.77
CA ARG A 292 11.52 19.30 8.53
C ARG A 292 11.09 20.15 7.33
N PHE A 293 9.93 20.78 7.42
CA PHE A 293 9.30 21.54 6.33
C PHE A 293 8.85 22.94 6.81
N PRO A 294 9.78 23.79 7.28
CA PRO A 294 9.44 25.16 7.63
C PRO A 294 9.04 25.96 6.37
N PRO A 295 8.29 27.06 6.53
CA PRO A 295 7.88 27.92 5.42
C PRO A 295 9.06 28.34 4.56
N LEU A 296 8.84 28.39 3.26
CA LEU A 296 9.80 28.93 2.31
C LEU A 296 9.61 30.45 2.26
N THR A 297 10.69 31.19 2.50
CA THR A 297 10.66 32.67 2.59
C THR A 297 10.90 33.36 1.26
N ALA A 298 11.29 32.61 0.23
CA ALA A 298 11.60 33.13 -1.11
C ALA A 298 10.87 32.33 -2.20
N GLU A 299 10.57 33.04 -3.29
CA GLU A 299 10.18 32.49 -4.58
C GLU A 299 11.34 32.74 -5.56
N PRO A 300 11.56 31.85 -6.55
CA PRO A 300 12.60 32.05 -7.55
C PRO A 300 12.25 33.24 -8.48
N ASP A 301 13.24 33.83 -9.15
CA ASP A 301 12.99 34.97 -10.06
C ASP A 301 12.15 34.60 -11.30
N THR A 302 12.21 33.33 -11.72
CA THR A 302 11.50 32.83 -12.90
C THR A 302 10.25 32.03 -12.48
N PRO A 303 9.07 32.26 -13.08
CA PRO A 303 7.86 31.48 -12.82
C PRO A 303 8.17 29.99 -12.97
N THR A 304 8.05 29.22 -11.89
CA THR A 304 8.50 27.82 -11.89
C THR A 304 7.50 26.92 -11.20
N ILE A 305 7.16 25.84 -11.87
CA ILE A 305 6.35 24.73 -11.35
C ILE A 305 7.31 23.68 -10.82
N SER A 306 7.18 23.34 -9.54
CA SER A 306 7.95 22.26 -8.92
C SER A 306 7.14 20.98 -8.86
N TRP A 307 7.82 19.85 -9.05
CA TRP A 307 7.24 18.52 -8.87
C TRP A 307 8.27 17.63 -8.17
N VAL A 308 7.79 16.80 -7.24
CA VAL A 308 8.64 15.88 -6.48
C VAL A 308 8.02 14.50 -6.44
N GLY A 309 8.77 13.51 -6.90
CA GLY A 309 8.33 12.13 -6.87
C GLY A 309 9.23 11.19 -7.65
N ARG A 310 8.91 9.90 -7.60
CA ARG A 310 9.58 8.92 -8.46
C ARG A 310 9.06 9.06 -9.89
N ILE A 311 9.95 8.95 -10.87
CA ILE A 311 9.58 8.94 -12.29
C ILE A 311 9.00 7.57 -12.64
N ASP A 312 7.68 7.44 -12.52
CA ASP A 312 6.93 6.21 -12.79
C ASP A 312 5.58 6.49 -13.46
N PRO A 313 4.99 5.51 -14.17
CA PRO A 313 3.75 5.73 -14.94
C PRO A 313 2.55 6.20 -14.12
N LEU A 314 2.48 5.93 -12.81
CA LEU A 314 1.34 6.34 -11.98
C LEU A 314 1.39 7.85 -11.66
N LYS A 315 2.56 8.47 -11.76
CA LYS A 315 2.72 9.93 -11.57
C LYS A 315 2.33 10.77 -12.78
N ASP A 316 2.15 10.12 -13.93
CA ASP A 316 1.64 10.73 -15.17
C ASP A 316 2.32 12.07 -15.51
N LEU A 317 3.65 12.07 -15.48
CA LEU A 317 4.48 13.19 -15.94
C LEU A 317 4.15 13.65 -17.38
N PRO A 318 3.72 12.79 -18.32
CA PRO A 318 3.26 13.27 -19.63
C PRO A 318 2.17 14.34 -19.55
N THR A 319 1.21 14.20 -18.63
CA THR A 319 0.17 15.22 -18.41
C THR A 319 0.77 16.52 -17.88
N LEU A 320 1.71 16.46 -16.93
CA LEU A 320 2.38 17.66 -16.40
C LEU A 320 3.26 18.36 -17.44
N ILE A 321 3.99 17.61 -18.26
CA ILE A 321 4.83 18.16 -19.34
C ILE A 321 3.94 18.85 -20.39
N ARG A 322 2.80 18.25 -20.75
CA ARG A 322 1.83 18.88 -21.66
C ARG A 322 1.17 20.11 -21.04
N ALA A 323 0.91 20.10 -19.73
CA ALA A 323 0.41 21.26 -19.01
C ALA A 323 1.41 22.43 -19.06
N LEU A 324 2.73 22.19 -19.03
CA LEU A 324 3.72 23.24 -19.21
C LEU A 324 3.63 23.91 -20.59
N ALA A 325 3.34 23.16 -21.66
CA ALA A 325 3.13 23.75 -22.99
C ALA A 325 1.97 24.76 -22.96
N VAL A 326 0.84 24.40 -22.34
CA VAL A 326 -0.31 25.30 -22.12
C VAL A 326 0.09 26.51 -21.29
N VAL A 327 0.88 26.32 -20.22
CA VAL A 327 1.35 27.41 -19.36
C VAL A 327 2.18 28.43 -20.16
N ARG A 328 3.09 27.97 -21.02
CA ARG A 328 3.98 28.85 -21.79
C ARG A 328 3.28 29.67 -22.87
N GLU A 329 2.04 29.32 -23.25
CA GLU A 329 1.22 30.18 -24.11
C GLU A 329 0.85 31.52 -23.42
N GLN A 330 0.79 31.54 -22.08
CA GLN A 330 0.44 32.73 -21.30
C GLN A 330 1.54 33.24 -20.36
N VAL A 331 2.50 32.39 -20.03
CA VAL A 331 3.66 32.69 -19.18
C VAL A 331 4.92 32.15 -19.88
N PRO A 332 5.44 32.84 -20.92
CA PRO A 332 6.47 32.30 -21.82
C PRO A 332 7.76 31.84 -21.13
N ASP A 333 8.12 32.49 -20.02
CA ASP A 333 9.31 32.19 -19.22
C ASP A 333 9.10 31.06 -18.20
N ALA A 334 7.91 30.45 -18.15
CA ALA A 334 7.60 29.42 -17.16
C ALA A 334 8.50 28.18 -17.31
N ARG A 335 8.99 27.69 -16.16
CA ARG A 335 9.83 26.49 -16.05
C ARG A 335 9.13 25.38 -15.28
N LEU A 336 9.59 24.15 -15.51
CA LEU A 336 9.19 22.95 -14.79
C LEU A 336 10.42 22.27 -14.19
N HIS A 337 10.43 22.14 -12.87
CA HIS A 337 11.47 21.47 -12.11
C HIS A 337 10.98 20.10 -11.63
N LEU A 338 11.51 19.03 -12.22
CA LEU A 338 11.17 17.64 -11.91
C LEU A 338 12.25 17.01 -11.03
N ALA A 339 11.95 16.79 -9.76
CA ALA A 339 12.87 16.22 -8.79
C ALA A 339 12.48 14.81 -8.34
N GLY A 340 13.40 13.87 -8.48
CA GLY A 340 13.32 12.53 -7.89
C GLY A 340 13.96 11.43 -8.75
N PRO A 341 14.04 10.20 -8.22
CA PRO A 341 14.73 9.09 -8.89
C PRO A 341 13.88 8.47 -10.00
N VAL A 342 14.55 7.82 -10.97
CA VAL A 342 13.94 6.85 -11.88
C VAL A 342 14.06 5.46 -11.23
N PRO A 343 12.95 4.83 -10.79
CA PRO A 343 13.00 3.48 -10.25
C PRO A 343 13.50 2.47 -11.28
N GLN A 344 14.12 1.38 -10.80
CA GLN A 344 14.48 0.25 -11.65
C GLN A 344 13.25 -0.26 -12.43
N GLY A 345 13.42 -0.50 -13.73
CA GLY A 345 12.33 -0.91 -14.63
C GLY A 345 11.58 0.24 -15.30
N ASN A 346 11.79 1.50 -14.89
CA ASN A 346 11.09 2.66 -15.46
C ASN A 346 11.95 3.50 -16.41
N ALA A 347 13.10 2.99 -16.87
CA ALA A 347 13.98 3.71 -17.79
C ALA A 347 13.28 4.10 -19.11
N ASP A 348 12.40 3.23 -19.63
CA ASP A 348 11.65 3.51 -20.84
C ASP A 348 10.62 4.63 -20.65
N HIS A 349 9.97 4.67 -19.49
CA HIS A 349 9.04 5.75 -19.14
C HIS A 349 9.77 7.09 -18.97
N ALA A 350 10.95 7.09 -18.34
CA ALA A 350 11.78 8.29 -18.23
C ALA A 350 12.23 8.79 -19.62
N ARG A 351 12.69 7.89 -20.50
CA ARG A 351 13.05 8.23 -21.89
C ARG A 351 11.87 8.83 -22.66
N MET A 352 10.69 8.21 -22.56
CA MET A 352 9.46 8.75 -23.15
C MET A 352 9.15 10.17 -22.65
N CYS A 353 9.39 10.48 -21.37
CA CYS A 353 9.21 11.84 -20.85
C CYS A 353 10.22 12.83 -21.46
N HIS A 354 11.49 12.45 -21.60
CA HIS A 354 12.49 13.28 -22.28
C HIS A 354 12.15 13.52 -23.75
N ASP A 355 11.73 12.47 -24.48
CA ASP A 355 11.32 12.58 -25.88
C ASP A 355 10.12 13.51 -26.03
N LEU A 356 9.16 13.45 -25.10
CA LEU A 356 8.00 14.34 -25.09
C LEU A 356 8.39 15.81 -24.88
N VAL A 357 9.34 16.09 -23.98
CA VAL A 357 9.88 17.45 -23.77
C VAL A 357 10.50 17.98 -25.06
N ALA A 358 11.30 17.16 -25.74
CA ALA A 358 11.92 17.54 -27.01
C ALA A 358 10.88 17.78 -28.11
N GLN A 359 9.89 16.90 -28.23
CA GLN A 359 8.80 17.01 -29.22
C GLN A 359 7.97 18.28 -29.05
N LEU A 360 7.78 18.73 -27.81
CA LEU A 360 7.03 19.94 -27.50
C LEU A 360 7.91 21.21 -27.55
N GLY A 361 9.20 21.10 -27.84
CA GLY A 361 10.12 22.24 -27.85
C GLY A 361 10.35 22.85 -26.46
N LEU A 362 10.26 22.06 -25.39
CA LEU A 362 10.33 22.52 -24.00
C LEU A 362 11.70 22.26 -23.34
N SER A 363 12.72 21.90 -24.11
CA SER A 363 14.04 21.50 -23.60
C SER A 363 14.76 22.60 -22.80
N ASP A 364 14.44 23.87 -23.04
CA ASP A 364 14.93 25.04 -22.31
C ASP A 364 14.17 25.31 -21.00
N ALA A 365 12.97 24.73 -20.83
CA ALA A 365 12.07 25.00 -19.71
C ALA A 365 11.92 23.84 -18.73
N VAL A 366 12.29 22.61 -19.09
CA VAL A 366 12.15 21.44 -18.20
C VAL A 366 13.52 21.02 -17.66
N THR A 367 13.64 20.97 -16.33
CA THR A 367 14.81 20.44 -15.63
C THR A 367 14.47 19.10 -14.98
N PHE A 368 15.21 18.05 -15.35
CA PHE A 368 15.20 16.77 -14.63
C PHE A 368 16.33 16.79 -13.60
N ALA A 369 16.02 17.16 -12.36
CA ALA A 369 17.01 17.38 -11.30
C ALA A 369 17.57 16.08 -10.70
N GLY A 370 16.93 14.95 -10.97
CA GLY A 370 17.28 13.67 -10.35
C GLY A 370 16.91 13.64 -8.86
N PRO A 371 17.45 12.69 -8.08
CA PRO A 371 17.16 12.56 -6.65
C PRO A 371 17.59 13.79 -5.85
N VAL A 372 16.73 14.26 -4.95
CA VAL A 372 17.03 15.34 -3.98
C VAL A 372 17.13 14.79 -2.57
N SER A 373 17.93 15.43 -1.71
CA SER A 373 18.09 14.99 -0.31
C SER A 373 16.86 15.31 0.55
N SER A 374 16.06 16.28 0.12
CA SER A 374 14.77 16.63 0.72
C SER A 374 13.82 17.16 -0.35
N SER A 375 12.55 16.77 -0.30
CA SER A 375 11.50 17.33 -1.16
C SER A 375 11.36 18.85 -1.01
N ARG A 376 11.72 19.40 0.16
CA ARG A 376 11.80 20.85 0.41
C ARG A 376 12.66 21.59 -0.61
N GLN A 377 13.80 21.02 -1.02
CA GLN A 377 14.70 21.64 -2.00
C GLN A 377 14.01 21.85 -3.36
N ALA A 378 13.15 20.92 -3.74
CA ALA A 378 12.42 21.04 -4.99
C ALA A 378 11.25 22.03 -4.88
N PHE A 379 10.59 22.14 -3.72
CA PHE A 379 9.60 23.20 -3.48
C PHE A 379 10.23 24.60 -3.40
N GLU A 380 11.48 24.70 -2.95
CA GLU A 380 12.25 25.95 -2.97
C GLU A 380 12.50 26.43 -4.41
N ALA A 381 12.73 25.50 -5.34
CA ALA A 381 12.91 25.80 -6.75
C ALA A 381 11.63 26.25 -7.50
N GLY A 382 10.45 26.20 -6.87
CA GLY A 382 9.17 26.51 -7.50
C GLY A 382 8.34 27.58 -6.78
N HIS A 383 7.46 28.24 -7.53
CA HIS A 383 6.37 29.07 -6.99
C HIS A 383 5.16 28.25 -6.58
N ILE A 384 4.93 27.14 -7.30
CA ILE A 384 3.82 26.21 -7.07
C ILE A 384 4.34 24.77 -7.05
N ALA A 385 3.71 23.92 -6.26
CA ALA A 385 3.94 22.48 -6.26
C ALA A 385 2.82 21.76 -7.02
N ALA A 386 3.16 20.99 -8.03
CA ALA A 386 2.21 20.28 -8.87
C ALA A 386 2.21 18.77 -8.59
N LEU A 387 1.03 18.15 -8.64
CA LEU A 387 0.84 16.70 -8.64
C LEU A 387 -0.07 16.32 -9.81
N SER A 388 0.43 15.44 -10.68
CA SER A 388 -0.26 14.97 -11.90
C SER A 388 -0.75 13.53 -11.82
N SER A 389 -0.60 12.87 -10.66
CA SER A 389 -0.80 11.42 -10.52
C SER A 389 -2.19 10.95 -10.95
N ILE A 390 -2.28 9.70 -11.43
CA ILE A 390 -3.56 9.03 -11.79
C ILE A 390 -4.11 8.12 -10.68
N SER A 391 -3.31 7.91 -9.64
CA SER A 391 -3.67 7.13 -8.46
C SER A 391 -2.83 7.58 -7.26
N GLU A 392 -3.49 7.91 -6.16
CA GLU A 392 -2.89 8.20 -4.86
C GLU A 392 -3.83 7.69 -3.76
N GLY A 393 -3.34 7.50 -2.54
CA GLY A 393 -4.18 7.46 -1.34
C GLY A 393 -4.18 8.83 -0.68
N MET A 394 -3.10 9.14 0.03
CA MET A 394 -2.81 10.46 0.58
C MET A 394 -1.32 10.78 0.40
N PRO A 395 -0.94 11.56 -0.63
CA PRO A 395 0.45 11.74 -1.01
C PRO A 395 1.20 12.66 -0.04
N TYR A 396 2.31 12.18 0.52
CA TYR A 396 3.20 12.97 1.38
C TYR A 396 3.64 14.28 0.72
N THR A 397 4.03 14.24 -0.56
CA THR A 397 4.55 15.40 -1.31
C THR A 397 3.67 16.64 -1.20
N ILE A 398 2.34 16.51 -1.24
CA ILE A 398 1.45 17.67 -1.18
C ILE A 398 1.34 18.21 0.25
N VAL A 399 1.28 17.34 1.27
CA VAL A 399 1.32 17.78 2.66
C VAL A 399 2.66 18.48 2.95
N GLU A 400 3.78 17.95 2.48
CA GLU A 400 5.09 18.56 2.60
C GLU A 400 5.15 19.95 1.93
N ALA A 401 4.56 20.09 0.73
CA ALA A 401 4.45 21.38 0.05
C ALA A 401 3.58 22.38 0.82
N MET A 402 2.44 21.92 1.34
CA MET A 402 1.56 22.73 2.20
C MET A 402 2.28 23.16 3.48
N MET A 403 3.04 22.27 4.13
CA MET A 403 3.88 22.62 5.28
C MET A 403 4.90 23.68 4.89
N CYS A 404 5.56 23.58 3.74
CA CYS A 404 6.46 24.62 3.24
C CYS A 404 5.80 25.94 2.84
N GLU A 405 4.48 26.11 3.03
CA GLU A 405 3.71 27.27 2.58
C GLU A 405 3.87 27.49 1.07
N ARG A 406 3.81 26.39 0.30
CA ARG A 406 3.84 26.43 -1.16
C ARG A 406 2.45 26.08 -1.70
N ALA A 407 1.92 26.94 -2.56
CA ALA A 407 0.60 26.71 -3.17
C ALA A 407 0.63 25.46 -4.03
N THR A 408 -0.43 24.65 -3.96
CA THR A 408 -0.49 23.35 -4.61
C THR A 408 -1.55 23.31 -5.72
N VAL A 409 -1.19 22.71 -6.85
CA VAL A 409 -2.12 22.30 -7.91
C VAL A 409 -2.06 20.79 -8.02
N SER A 410 -3.18 20.09 -7.87
CA SER A 410 -3.17 18.62 -7.76
C SER A 410 -4.31 17.98 -8.54
N THR A 411 -4.09 16.76 -9.03
CA THR A 411 -5.14 15.97 -9.68
C THR A 411 -6.14 15.38 -8.67
N ASP A 412 -7.41 15.29 -9.05
CA ASP A 412 -8.48 14.68 -8.27
C ASP A 412 -8.40 13.16 -8.32
N VAL A 413 -7.48 12.60 -7.53
CA VAL A 413 -7.28 11.15 -7.40
C VAL A 413 -7.20 10.75 -5.94
N GLY A 414 -7.86 9.65 -5.61
CA GLY A 414 -7.84 9.13 -4.24
C GLY A 414 -8.37 10.13 -3.22
N GLY A 415 -7.65 10.28 -2.11
CA GLY A 415 -7.95 11.25 -1.06
C GLY A 415 -7.43 12.66 -1.30
N VAL A 416 -6.91 12.99 -2.50
CA VAL A 416 -6.26 14.30 -2.75
C VAL A 416 -7.25 15.46 -2.61
N ALA A 417 -8.45 15.38 -3.17
CA ALA A 417 -9.44 16.46 -3.04
C ALA A 417 -9.86 16.69 -1.57
N GLU A 418 -10.03 15.62 -0.80
CA GLU A 418 -10.34 15.71 0.64
C GLU A 418 -9.17 16.30 1.44
N MET A 419 -7.94 15.94 1.07
CA MET A 419 -6.72 16.41 1.72
C MET A 419 -6.49 17.89 1.44
N VAL A 420 -6.62 18.34 0.19
CA VAL A 420 -6.41 19.75 -0.21
C VAL A 420 -7.56 20.65 0.23
N GLY A 421 -8.82 20.22 0.05
CA GLY A 421 -9.99 21.03 0.38
C GLY A 421 -10.00 22.37 -0.38
N ASP A 422 -10.29 23.45 0.34
CA ASP A 422 -10.29 24.83 -0.17
C ASP A 422 -8.90 25.49 -0.16
N ALA A 423 -7.87 24.77 0.27
CA ALA A 423 -6.54 25.29 0.56
C ALA A 423 -5.52 25.10 -0.60
N GLY A 424 -6.00 24.73 -1.77
CA GLY A 424 -5.23 24.56 -3.00
C GLY A 424 -6.16 24.39 -4.20
N VAL A 425 -5.60 24.11 -5.38
CA VAL A 425 -6.39 23.89 -6.60
C VAL A 425 -6.39 22.40 -6.95
N VAL A 426 -7.58 21.85 -7.21
CA VAL A 426 -7.77 20.46 -7.60
C VAL A 426 -8.38 20.41 -9.01
N VAL A 427 -7.80 19.59 -9.89
CA VAL A 427 -8.21 19.47 -11.30
C VAL A 427 -8.42 18.00 -11.69
N PRO A 428 -9.19 17.68 -12.75
CA PRO A 428 -9.32 16.30 -13.21
C PRO A 428 -7.96 15.65 -13.59
N PRO A 429 -7.75 14.35 -13.31
CA PRO A 429 -6.57 13.64 -13.80
C PRO A 429 -6.58 13.48 -15.33
N ARG A 430 -5.39 13.37 -15.94
CA ARG A 430 -5.20 13.24 -17.40
C ARG A 430 -5.76 14.43 -18.23
N ASP A 431 -5.87 15.59 -17.61
CA ASP A 431 -6.29 16.82 -18.28
C ASP A 431 -5.16 17.86 -18.23
N PRO A 432 -4.27 17.89 -19.24
CA PRO A 432 -3.16 18.84 -19.26
C PRO A 432 -3.63 20.29 -19.41
N VAL A 433 -4.80 20.54 -19.99
CA VAL A 433 -5.34 21.89 -20.17
C VAL A 433 -5.86 22.43 -18.84
N ALA A 434 -6.65 21.64 -18.11
CA ALA A 434 -7.12 22.03 -16.78
C ALA A 434 -5.95 22.24 -15.81
N LEU A 435 -4.98 21.31 -15.81
CA LEU A 435 -3.76 21.44 -15.00
C LEU A 435 -2.95 22.68 -15.38
N GLY A 436 -2.76 22.95 -16.67
CA GLY A 436 -2.04 24.12 -17.16
C GLY A 436 -2.74 25.43 -16.79
N ASN A 437 -4.05 25.52 -16.97
CA ASN A 437 -4.84 26.71 -16.61
C ASN A 437 -4.79 27.02 -15.11
N ALA A 438 -4.87 25.99 -14.26
CA ALA A 438 -4.71 26.16 -12.82
C ALA A 438 -3.30 26.67 -12.45
N CYS A 439 -2.26 26.16 -13.10
CA CYS A 439 -0.90 26.66 -12.93
C CYS A 439 -0.76 28.12 -13.42
N ILE A 440 -1.33 28.48 -14.59
CA ILE A 440 -1.32 29.85 -15.11
C ILE A 440 -1.94 30.82 -14.11
N GLU A 441 -3.09 30.47 -13.56
CA GLU A 441 -3.80 31.29 -12.58
C GLU A 441 -2.90 31.61 -11.39
N LEU A 442 -2.28 30.59 -10.79
CA LEU A 442 -1.42 30.78 -9.61
C LEU A 442 -0.07 31.43 -9.95
N LEU A 443 0.47 31.25 -11.16
CA LEU A 443 1.70 31.92 -11.57
C LEU A 443 1.46 33.43 -11.82
N LYS A 444 0.30 33.82 -12.33
CA LYS A 444 -0.05 35.22 -12.63
C LYS A 444 -0.64 35.99 -11.46
N ASP A 445 -1.36 35.34 -10.55
CA ASP A 445 -1.99 35.96 -9.38
C ASP A 445 -1.25 35.62 -8.08
N GLN A 446 -0.31 36.50 -7.71
CA GLN A 446 0.47 36.35 -6.47
C GLN A 446 -0.40 36.39 -5.21
N ALA A 447 -1.43 37.26 -5.17
CA ALA A 447 -2.26 37.41 -3.99
C ALA A 447 -3.04 36.12 -3.72
N ARG A 448 -3.64 35.54 -4.76
CA ARG A 448 -4.34 34.25 -4.68
C ARG A 448 -3.38 33.10 -4.37
N ARG A 449 -2.21 33.05 -4.99
CA ARG A 449 -1.17 32.05 -4.70
C ARG A 449 -0.78 32.07 -3.22
N HIS A 450 -0.46 33.25 -2.67
CA HIS A 450 -0.05 33.39 -1.27
C HIS A 450 -1.19 33.11 -0.30
N ASP A 451 -2.43 33.45 -0.65
CA ASP A 451 -3.59 33.11 0.15
C ASP A 451 -3.83 31.59 0.25
N LEU A 452 -3.80 30.88 -0.89
CA LEU A 452 -3.89 29.43 -0.92
C LEU A 452 -2.73 28.77 -0.16
N ALA A 453 -1.50 29.29 -0.32
CA ALA A 453 -0.33 28.77 0.40
C ALA A 453 -0.50 28.86 1.93
N ARG A 454 -0.94 30.01 2.46
CA ARG A 454 -1.21 30.20 3.90
C ARG A 454 -2.31 29.28 4.40
N ARG A 455 -3.42 29.17 3.65
CA ARG A 455 -4.51 28.23 3.98
C ARG A 455 -4.02 26.79 3.96
N GLY A 456 -3.17 26.44 3.00
CA GLY A 456 -2.54 25.13 2.85
C GLY A 456 -1.72 24.78 4.09
N ARG A 457 -0.83 25.68 4.51
CA ARG A 457 -0.04 25.48 5.73
C ARG A 457 -0.91 25.36 6.97
N ALA A 458 -1.87 26.25 7.16
CA ALA A 458 -2.77 26.20 8.32
C ALA A 458 -3.52 24.86 8.40
N ARG A 459 -4.03 24.37 7.26
CA ARG A 459 -4.70 23.06 7.16
C ARG A 459 -3.74 21.90 7.46
N ALA A 460 -2.52 21.94 6.92
CA ALA A 460 -1.54 20.88 7.14
C ALA A 460 -1.12 20.78 8.61
N LEU A 461 -0.88 21.92 9.27
CA LEU A 461 -0.58 21.98 10.71
C LEU A 461 -1.75 21.51 11.58
N ASP A 462 -2.99 21.81 11.18
CA ASP A 462 -4.18 21.35 11.91
C ASP A 462 -4.35 19.82 11.80
N ARG A 463 -4.18 19.24 10.60
CA ARG A 463 -4.66 17.89 10.29
C ARG A 463 -3.59 16.83 10.06
N PHE A 464 -2.42 17.20 9.56
CA PHE A 464 -1.48 16.27 8.93
C PHE A 464 -0.09 16.31 9.57
N THR A 465 -0.01 16.63 10.86
CA THR A 465 1.25 16.60 11.60
C THR A 465 1.64 15.17 11.98
N LEU A 466 2.94 14.89 12.00
CA LEU A 466 3.47 13.61 12.47
C LEU A 466 3.01 13.30 13.89
N ARG A 467 3.04 14.28 14.80
CA ARG A 467 2.57 14.12 16.18
C ARG A 467 1.14 13.59 16.24
N ARG A 468 0.19 14.22 15.54
CA ARG A 468 -1.21 13.80 15.53
C ARG A 468 -1.38 12.37 14.98
N CYS A 469 -0.64 12.02 13.93
CA CYS A 469 -0.62 10.66 13.38
C CYS A 469 -0.16 9.64 14.43
N LEU A 470 0.97 9.90 15.09
CA LEU A 470 1.53 9.02 16.14
C LEU A 470 0.58 8.88 17.33
N ASP A 471 0.04 9.99 17.83
CA ASP A 471 -0.90 9.99 18.96
C ASP A 471 -2.16 9.17 18.63
N SER A 472 -2.64 9.27 17.37
CA SER A 472 -3.79 8.47 16.90
C SER A 472 -3.49 6.98 16.93
N TYR A 473 -2.33 6.54 16.42
CA TYR A 473 -1.93 5.13 16.49
C TYR A 473 -1.71 4.65 17.91
N GLN A 474 -1.05 5.44 18.75
CA GLN A 474 -0.83 5.12 20.16
C GLN A 474 -2.16 4.88 20.89
N GLN A 475 -3.15 5.75 20.68
CA GLN A 475 -4.48 5.58 21.25
C GLN A 475 -5.15 4.28 20.77
N ARG A 476 -5.09 3.97 19.47
CA ARG A 476 -5.69 2.73 18.94
C ARG A 476 -4.99 1.48 19.45
N TYR A 477 -3.68 1.54 19.60
CA TYR A 477 -2.89 0.44 20.16
C TYR A 477 -3.32 0.13 21.59
N GLN A 478 -3.43 1.16 22.44
CA GLN A 478 -3.90 1.03 23.82
C GLN A 478 -5.33 0.47 23.90
N GLN A 479 -6.22 0.94 23.01
CA GLN A 479 -7.60 0.44 22.91
C GLN A 479 -7.64 -1.06 22.59
N LEU A 480 -6.81 -1.54 21.66
CA LEU A 480 -6.80 -2.93 21.21
C LEU A 480 -6.08 -3.88 22.17
N SER A 481 -5.05 -3.42 22.88
CA SER A 481 -4.27 -4.26 23.81
C SER A 481 -4.93 -4.45 25.19
N GLY A 482 -6.15 -3.95 25.38
CA GLY A 482 -6.93 -4.14 26.62
C GLY A 482 -6.55 -3.19 27.75
N GLY A 483 -5.89 -2.07 27.44
CA GLY A 483 -5.66 -0.99 28.40
C GLY A 483 -6.99 -0.35 28.80
N THR A 484 -7.51 -0.74 29.97
CA THR A 484 -8.50 0.07 30.69
C THR A 484 -7.82 1.40 31.02
N ALA A 485 -8.38 2.49 30.51
CA ALA A 485 -8.02 3.85 30.91
C ALA A 485 -8.33 4.09 32.40
#